data_AF-A0A929Z730-F1
#
_entry.id   AF-A0A929Z730-F1
#
_cell.length_a   1.000
_cell.length_b   1.000
_cell.length_c   1.000
_cell.angle_alpha   90.00
_cell.angle_beta   90.00
_cell.angle_gamma   90.00
#
_symmetry.space_group_name_H-M   'P 1'
#
loop_
_entity.id
_entity.type
_entity.pdbx_description
1 polymer ?
#
loop_
_entity_poly.entity_id
_entity_poly.type
_entity_poly.pdbx_seq_one_letter_code
_entity_poly.pdbx_strand_id
1 'polypeptide(L)'
;MINQLFTFAAGILVSLERHFFTYLRIAIFLVMAWIGGLKVCQYEADGIVPFVSNSPFMSFLYHNSSKTTVNDKGKTVKEYKVHMNKEGEVKPDNIKWHQENGTYVFSIGLGLMICTIGTLVL
;
A
#
# COMPACT_ATOMS: atom_id res chain seq x y z
N MET A 1 -49.71 21.74 -11.45
CA MET A 1 -49.16 21.67 -10.08
C MET A 1 -48.20 20.49 -9.92
N ILE A 2 -48.60 19.24 -10.23
CA ILE A 2 -47.74 18.04 -10.11
C ILE A 2 -46.44 18.12 -10.92
N ASN A 3 -46.48 18.59 -12.18
CA ASN A 3 -45.27 18.67 -13.02
C ASN A 3 -44.25 19.68 -12.49
N GLN A 4 -44.71 20.78 -11.87
CA GLN A 4 -43.82 21.78 -11.28
C GLN A 4 -43.13 21.27 -10.01
N LEU A 5 -43.83 20.46 -9.22
CA LEU A 5 -43.24 19.75 -8.09
C LEU A 5 -42.18 18.74 -8.57
N PHE A 6 -42.46 18.01 -9.66
CA PHE A 6 -41.53 17.04 -10.24
C PHE A 6 -40.26 17.70 -10.78
N THR A 7 -40.37 18.82 -11.49
CA THR A 7 -39.22 19.57 -11.99
C THR A 7 -38.39 20.20 -10.88
N PHE A 8 -39.04 20.65 -9.79
CA PHE A 8 -38.36 21.18 -8.61
C PHE A 8 -37.56 20.08 -7.89
N ALA A 9 -38.18 18.92 -7.65
CA ALA A 9 -37.51 17.76 -7.05
C ALA A 9 -36.35 17.26 -7.92
N ALA A 10 -36.54 17.19 -9.24
CA ALA A 10 -35.48 16.83 -10.19
C ALA A 10 -34.32 17.83 -10.18
N GLY A 11 -34.60 19.14 -10.10
CA GLY A 11 -33.57 20.17 -10.02
C GLY A 11 -32.72 20.07 -8.75
N ILE A 12 -33.33 19.71 -7.62
CA ILE A 12 -32.60 19.42 -6.37
C ILE A 12 -31.72 18.19 -6.52
N LEU A 13 -32.26 17.09 -7.08
CA LEU A 13 -31.52 15.84 -7.28
C LEU A 13 -30.29 16.04 -8.16
N VAL A 14 -30.46 16.73 -9.30
CA VAL A 14 -29.37 17.04 -10.24
C VAL A 14 -28.30 17.92 -9.59
N SER A 15 -28.70 18.87 -8.74
CA SER A 15 -27.76 19.72 -8.01
C SER A 15 -26.96 18.91 -6.99
N LEU A 16 -27.60 17.97 -6.27
CA LEU A 16 -26.95 17.10 -5.29
C LEU A 16 -26.00 16.09 -5.94
N GLU A 17 -26.34 15.56 -7.11
CA GLU A 17 -25.53 14.59 -7.84
C GLU A 17 -24.11 15.11 -8.09
N ARG A 18 -23.98 16.36 -8.57
CA ARG A 18 -22.66 16.96 -8.85
C ARG A 18 -21.81 17.15 -7.61
N HIS A 19 -22.43 17.54 -6.48
CA HIS A 19 -21.74 17.67 -5.21
C HIS A 19 -21.33 16.30 -4.66
N PHE A 20 -22.22 15.30 -4.74
CA PHE A 20 -21.97 13.95 -4.27
C PHE A 20 -20.75 13.32 -4.94
N PHE A 21 -20.64 13.42 -6.27
CA PHE A 21 -19.47 12.89 -6.99
C PHE A 21 -18.16 13.59 -6.57
N THR A 22 -18.20 14.90 -6.33
CA THR A 22 -17.03 15.65 -5.88
C THR A 22 -16.58 15.18 -4.49
N TYR A 23 -17.52 15.00 -3.56
CA TYR A 23 -17.21 14.46 -2.23
C TYR A 23 -16.69 13.03 -2.27
N LEU A 24 -17.24 12.20 -3.15
CA LEU A 24 -16.82 10.80 -3.30
C LEU A 24 -15.36 10.72 -3.79
N ARG A 25 -14.96 11.57 -4.74
CA ARG A 25 -13.56 11.64 -5.20
C ARG A 25 -12.61 12.09 -4.10
N ILE A 26 -13.00 13.11 -3.34
CA ILE A 26 -12.21 13.59 -2.18
C ILE A 26 -12.08 12.49 -1.11
N ALA A 27 -13.16 11.77 -0.82
CA ALA A 27 -13.13 10.68 0.15
C ALA A 27 -12.19 9.54 -0.29
N ILE A 28 -12.25 9.13 -1.56
CA ILE A 28 -11.34 8.12 -2.12
C ILE A 28 -9.89 8.62 -2.06
N PHE A 29 -9.64 9.88 -2.41
CA PHE A 29 -8.31 10.48 -2.32
C PHE A 29 -7.75 10.43 -0.89
N LEU A 30 -8.54 10.80 0.12
CA LEU A 30 -8.11 10.77 1.52
C LEU A 30 -7.74 9.35 1.97
N VAL A 31 -8.53 8.35 1.60
CA VAL A 31 -8.25 6.94 1.92
C VAL A 31 -6.97 6.48 1.21
N MET A 32 -6.80 6.80 -0.07
CA MET A 32 -5.60 6.46 -0.83
C MET A 32 -4.35 7.13 -0.25
N ALA A 33 -4.43 8.42 0.06
CA ALA A 33 -3.32 9.17 0.67
C ALA A 33 -2.93 8.62 2.04
N TRP A 34 -3.92 8.22 2.85
CA TRP A 34 -3.69 7.58 4.14
C TRP A 34 -2.97 6.23 3.98
N ILE A 35 -3.49 5.34 3.13
CA ILE A 35 -2.89 4.03 2.86
C ILE A 35 -1.47 4.18 2.28
N GLY A 36 -1.30 5.09 1.32
CA GLY A 36 0.00 5.38 0.72
C GLY A 36 1.01 5.94 1.73
N GLY A 37 0.57 6.80 2.65
CA GLY A 37 1.39 7.35 3.73
C GLY A 37 1.87 6.28 4.72
N LEU A 38 1.00 5.32 5.08
CA LEU A 38 1.37 4.23 5.97
C LEU A 38 2.49 3.33 5.39
N LYS A 39 2.60 3.23 4.06
CA LYS A 39 3.68 2.48 3.40
C LYS A 39 5.07 3.09 3.59
N VAL A 40 5.19 4.36 3.98
CA VAL A 40 6.48 4.99 4.29
C VAL A 40 7.01 4.54 5.66
N CYS A 41 6.13 4.08 6.54
CA CYS A 41 6.52 3.60 7.86
C CYS A 41 7.31 2.28 7.76
N GLN A 42 8.46 2.21 8.43
CA GLN A 42 9.33 1.02 8.44
C GLN A 42 8.57 -0.25 8.87
N TYR A 43 7.62 -0.10 9.80
CA TYR A 43 6.75 -1.18 10.26
C TYR A 43 5.94 -1.85 9.13
N GLU A 44 5.33 -1.09 8.23
CA GLU A 44 4.57 -1.65 7.11
C GLU A 44 5.47 -2.15 5.98
N ALA A 45 6.63 -1.51 5.79
CA ALA A 45 7.60 -1.90 4.77
C ALA A 45 8.13 -3.33 4.99
N ASP A 46 8.42 -3.69 6.24
CA ASP A 46 8.89 -5.03 6.61
C ASP A 46 7.85 -6.11 6.24
N GLY A 47 6.56 -5.79 6.27
CA GLY A 47 5.45 -6.70 5.91
C GLY A 47 5.28 -6.97 4.41
N ILE A 48 5.91 -6.18 3.54
CA ILE A 48 5.80 -6.30 2.07
C ILE A 48 6.74 -7.38 1.52
N VAL A 49 7.79 -7.71 2.26
CA VAL A 49 8.84 -8.64 1.86
C VAL A 49 8.35 -10.01 1.39
N PRO A 50 7.42 -10.71 2.09
CA PRO A 50 6.90 -11.98 1.60
C PRO A 50 6.14 -11.86 0.27
N PHE A 51 5.45 -10.74 0.03
CA PHE A 51 4.68 -10.53 -1.21
C PHE A 51 5.58 -10.26 -2.41
N VAL A 52 6.59 -9.42 -2.23
CA VAL A 52 7.57 -9.12 -3.29
C VAL A 52 8.42 -10.34 -3.60
N SER A 53 8.87 -11.07 -2.57
CA SER A 53 9.78 -12.22 -2.76
C SER A 53 9.11 -13.46 -3.35
N ASN A 54 7.77 -13.51 -3.38
CA ASN A 54 7.02 -14.58 -4.04
C ASN A 54 6.39 -14.16 -5.37
N SER A 55 6.54 -12.89 -5.77
CA SER A 55 5.95 -12.37 -7.00
C SER A 55 6.95 -12.47 -8.17
N PRO A 56 6.59 -13.09 -9.30
CA PRO A 56 7.48 -13.24 -10.45
C PRO A 56 7.83 -11.90 -11.13
N PHE A 57 7.02 -10.85 -10.94
CA PHE A 57 7.25 -9.54 -11.54
C PHE A 57 8.02 -8.58 -10.62
N MET A 58 7.92 -8.77 -9.30
CA MET A 58 8.50 -7.84 -8.31
C MET A 58 9.77 -8.40 -7.65
N SER A 59 10.02 -9.71 -7.75
CA SER A 59 11.22 -10.34 -7.15
C SER A 59 12.55 -9.80 -7.71
N PHE A 60 12.56 -9.17 -8.89
CA PHE A 60 13.76 -8.57 -9.49
C PHE A 60 14.21 -7.28 -8.80
N LEU A 61 13.33 -6.64 -8.04
CA LEU A 61 13.63 -5.39 -7.33
C LEU A 61 14.43 -5.63 -6.03
N TYR A 62 14.57 -6.88 -5.60
CA TYR A 62 15.23 -7.27 -4.36
C TYR A 62 16.51 -8.06 -4.62
N HIS A 63 17.61 -7.63 -4.00
CA HIS A 63 18.93 -8.23 -4.18
C HIS A 63 19.06 -9.64 -3.56
N ASN A 64 18.31 -9.94 -2.49
CA ASN A 64 18.40 -11.20 -1.74
C ASN A 64 17.14 -12.09 -1.84
N SER A 65 16.20 -11.78 -2.75
CA SER A 65 14.91 -12.49 -2.87
C SER A 65 15.02 -14.00 -3.16
N SER A 66 16.07 -14.41 -3.89
CA SER A 66 16.28 -15.79 -4.32
C SER A 66 17.17 -16.62 -3.38
N LYS A 67 17.74 -16.02 -2.33
CA LYS A 67 18.62 -16.75 -1.41
C LYS A 67 17.80 -17.58 -0.44
N THR A 68 18.21 -18.83 -0.27
CA THR A 68 17.64 -19.79 0.68
C THR A 68 18.63 -20.08 1.78
N THR A 69 18.17 -20.02 3.03
CA THR A 69 18.96 -20.34 4.23
C THR A 69 18.32 -21.51 4.97
N VAL A 70 19.12 -22.19 5.78
CA VAL A 70 18.64 -23.25 6.67
C VAL A 70 18.20 -22.59 7.96
N ASN A 71 16.91 -22.72 8.31
CA ASN A 71 16.39 -22.23 9.59
C ASN A 71 16.92 -23.09 10.76
N ASP A 72 16.84 -22.60 12.00
CA ASP A 72 17.16 -23.32 13.25
C ASP A 72 16.49 -24.71 13.37
N LYS A 73 15.44 -24.97 12.59
CA LYS A 73 14.73 -26.27 12.48
C LYS A 73 15.22 -27.19 11.36
N GLY A 74 16.36 -26.89 10.71
CA GLY A 74 16.95 -27.70 9.63
C GLY A 74 16.18 -27.67 8.30
N LYS A 75 15.25 -26.73 8.11
CA LYS A 75 14.46 -26.58 6.87
C LYS A 75 15.02 -25.47 5.99
N THR A 76 15.15 -25.75 4.70
CA THR A 76 15.50 -24.76 3.67
C THR A 76 14.34 -23.78 3.48
N VAL A 77 14.53 -22.54 3.90
CA VAL A 77 13.56 -21.45 3.79
C VAL A 77 14.18 -20.28 3.01
N LYS A 78 13.36 -19.43 2.40
CA LYS A 78 13.85 -18.18 1.84
C LYS A 78 14.43 -17.29 2.95
N GLU A 79 15.54 -16.62 2.69
CA GLU A 79 16.33 -15.86 3.66
C GLU A 79 15.49 -14.83 4.43
N TYR A 80 14.51 -14.21 3.77
CA TYR A 80 13.60 -13.26 4.41
C TYR A 80 12.82 -13.85 5.60
N LYS A 81 12.56 -15.17 5.65
CA LYS A 81 11.82 -15.79 6.76
C LYS A 81 12.60 -15.77 8.07
N VAL A 82 13.93 -15.65 8.01
CA VAL A 82 14.80 -15.53 9.19
C VAL A 82 14.88 -14.07 9.66
N HIS A 83 14.71 -13.12 8.74
CA HIS A 83 14.77 -11.68 9.02
C HIS A 83 13.40 -11.01 9.21
N MET A 84 12.33 -11.79 9.41
CA MET A 84 11.02 -11.25 9.79
C MET A 84 10.98 -10.92 11.29
N ASN A 85 10.65 -9.68 11.61
CA ASN A 85 10.34 -9.25 12.97
C ASN A 85 8.89 -9.63 13.31
N LYS A 86 8.62 -9.93 14.59
CA LYS A 86 7.24 -9.95 15.08
C LYS A 86 6.72 -8.52 15.11
N GLU A 87 5.41 -8.33 14.95
CA GLU A 87 4.80 -7.01 15.01
C GLU A 87 5.17 -6.30 16.32
N GLY A 88 5.82 -5.13 16.21
CA GLY A 88 6.28 -4.33 17.36
C GLY A 88 7.71 -4.62 17.84
N GLU A 89 8.41 -5.63 17.31
CA GLU A 89 9.83 -5.89 17.63
C GLU A 89 10.77 -5.14 16.66
N VAL A 90 11.62 -4.26 17.19
CA VAL A 90 12.64 -3.54 16.42
C VAL A 90 13.99 -4.24 16.58
N LYS A 91 14.35 -5.12 15.64
CA LYS A 91 15.68 -5.77 15.62
C LYS A 91 16.61 -5.06 14.63
N PRO A 92 17.71 -4.44 15.08
CA PRO A 92 18.62 -3.68 14.22
C PRO A 92 19.22 -4.47 13.06
N ASP A 93 19.54 -5.74 13.28
CA ASP A 93 20.15 -6.59 12.24
C ASP A 93 19.17 -6.88 11.09
N ASN A 94 17.89 -7.06 11.40
CA ASN A 94 16.86 -7.26 10.38
C ASN A 94 16.61 -5.97 9.59
N ILE A 95 16.67 -4.80 10.24
CA ILE A 95 16.54 -3.50 9.56
C ILE A 95 17.68 -3.29 8.57
N LYS A 96 18.93 -3.62 8.95
CA LYS A 96 20.07 -3.55 8.03
C LYS A 96 19.87 -4.46 6.82
N TRP A 97 19.40 -5.69 7.05
CA TRP A 97 19.07 -6.61 5.96
C TRP A 97 17.98 -6.04 5.03
N HIS A 98 16.93 -5.42 5.57
CA HIS A 98 15.88 -4.77 4.77
C HIS A 98 16.38 -3.55 3.99
N GLN A 99 17.35 -2.79 4.53
CA GLN A 99 18.01 -1.71 3.82
C GLN A 99 18.86 -2.22 2.67
N GLU A 100 19.66 -3.26 2.89
CA GLU A 100 20.48 -3.91 1.85
C GLU A 100 19.62 -4.55 0.76
N ASN A 101 18.49 -5.13 1.13
CA ASN A 101 17.56 -5.77 0.20
C ASN A 101 16.71 -4.78 -0.61
N GLY A 102 16.68 -3.49 -0.23
CA GLY A 102 15.92 -2.45 -0.92
C GLY A 102 14.44 -2.37 -0.54
N THR A 103 14.03 -3.03 0.55
CA THR A 103 12.63 -3.10 1.01
C THR A 103 12.04 -1.70 1.25
N TYR A 104 12.78 -0.81 1.90
CA TYR A 104 12.29 0.55 2.20
C TYR A 104 12.12 1.41 0.95
N VAL A 105 13.03 1.29 -0.01
CA VAL A 105 12.95 2.03 -1.28
C VAL A 105 11.74 1.58 -2.08
N PHE A 106 11.49 0.26 -2.14
CA PHE A 106 10.30 -0.28 -2.77
C PHE A 106 9.01 0.20 -2.09
N SER A 107 8.97 0.18 -0.76
CA SER A 107 7.80 0.62 0.00
C SER A 107 7.47 2.10 -0.21
N ILE A 108 8.50 2.96 -0.28
CA ILE A 108 8.34 4.38 -0.62
C ILE A 108 7.79 4.53 -2.04
N GLY A 109 8.33 3.79 -3.02
CA GLY A 109 7.83 3.80 -4.39
C GLY A 109 6.36 3.37 -4.49
N LEU A 110 5.98 2.32 -3.76
CA LEU A 110 4.60 1.83 -3.69
C LEU A 110 3.66 2.88 -3.06
N GLY A 111 4.07 3.50 -1.95
CA GLY A 111 3.29 4.55 -1.29
C GLY A 111 3.08 5.77 -2.21
N LEU A 112 4.14 6.21 -2.89
CA LEU A 112 4.08 7.32 -3.86
C LEU A 112 3.15 6.99 -5.03
N MET A 113 3.21 5.75 -5.54
CA MET A 113 2.30 5.30 -6.60
C MET A 113 0.83 5.38 -6.17
N ILE A 114 0.50 4.93 -4.97
CA ILE A 114 -0.88 5.00 -4.43
C ILE A 114 -1.33 6.45 -4.30
N CYS A 115 -0.50 7.34 -3.75
CA CYS A 115 -0.81 8.77 -3.65
C CYS A 115 -1.00 9.43 -5.02
N THR A 116 -0.21 9.03 -6.02
CA THR A 116 -0.32 9.52 -7.40
C THR A 116 -1.66 9.11 -8.02
N ILE A 117 -2.03 7.83 -7.90
CA ILE A 117 -3.32 7.33 -8.37
C ILE A 117 -4.47 8.03 -7.65
N GLY A 118 -4.37 8.20 -6.32
CA GLY A 118 -5.36 8.95 -5.54
C GLY A 118 -5.53 10.38 -6.06
N THR A 119 -4.43 11.06 -6.39
CA THR A 119 -4.46 12.43 -6.93
C THR A 119 -5.13 12.48 -8.31
N LEU A 120 -4.91 11.46 -9.15
CA LEU A 120 -5.54 11.35 -10.47
C LEU A 120 -7.05 11.07 -10.40
N VAL A 121 -7.55 10.55 -9.28
CA VAL A 121 -8.99 10.27 -9.07
C VAL A 121 -9.78 11.55 -8.73
N LEU A 122 -9.11 12.59 -8.24
CA LEU A 122 -9.70 13.89 -7.90
C LEU A 122 -10.21 14.61 -9.17
#